data_AF-A0A1V2CH51-F1
#
_entry.id   AF-A0A1V2CH51-F1
#
_cell.length_a   1.000
_cell.length_b   1.000
_cell.length_c   1.000
_cell.angle_alpha   90.00
_cell.angle_beta   90.00
_cell.angle_gamma   90.00
#
_symmetry.space_group_name_H-M   'P 1'
#
loop_
_entity.id
_entity.type
_entity.pdbx_description
1 polymer ?
#
loop_
_entity_poly.entity_id
_entity_poly.type
_entity_poly.pdbx_seq_one_letter_code
_entity_poly.pdbx_strand_id
1 'polypeptide(L)'
;MSVIKDENTLLNTIKRIDQKIDKLNDQKIIAFFESLGLTEREDIPPAADFLKWETILVVVPNRHISHELKYYKYSIARLSFVTNPNAKEIHIFDFKEWNNITRNKTQFQVRELLKNNFGGVRNHEERLN
;
A
#
# COMPACT_ATOMS: atom_id res chain seq x y z
N MET A 1 43.13 13.05 3.70
CA MET A 1 42.50 14.03 2.80
C MET A 1 41.06 13.59 2.58
N SER A 2 40.08 14.45 2.85
CA SER A 2 38.70 14.16 2.45
C SER A 2 38.60 14.23 0.92
N VAL A 3 37.99 13.22 0.30
CA VAL A 3 37.73 13.18 -1.16
C VAL A 3 36.65 14.21 -1.55
N ILE A 4 35.83 14.63 -0.59
CA ILE A 4 34.70 15.52 -0.80
C ILE A 4 35.10 16.96 -0.45
N LYS A 5 34.92 17.86 -1.42
CA LYS A 5 35.29 19.29 -1.30
C LYS A 5 34.47 20.02 -0.23
N ASP A 6 33.18 19.73 -0.13
CA ASP A 6 32.26 20.31 0.84
C ASP A 6 31.14 19.32 1.19
N GLU A 7 31.37 18.55 2.25
CA GLU A 7 30.49 17.47 2.69
C GLU A 7 29.16 18.01 3.24
N ASN A 8 29.18 19.12 3.98
CA ASN A 8 27.98 19.70 4.57
C ASN A 8 27.02 20.23 3.49
N THR A 9 27.54 20.90 2.47
CA THR A 9 26.71 21.37 1.35
C THR A 9 26.12 20.19 0.56
N LEU A 10 26.91 19.13 0.34
CA LEU A 10 26.43 17.92 -0.33
C LEU A 10 25.30 17.25 0.47
N LEU A 11 25.49 16.98 1.76
CA LEU A 11 24.51 16.35 2.64
C LEU A 11 23.20 17.15 2.70
N ASN A 12 23.31 18.48 2.84
CA ASN A 12 22.14 19.37 2.85
C ASN A 12 21.40 19.37 1.51
N THR A 13 22.13 19.29 0.40
CA THR A 13 21.55 19.25 -0.94
C THR A 13 20.80 17.94 -1.16
N ILE A 14 21.41 16.79 -0.82
CA ILE A 14 20.77 15.48 -0.90
C ILE A 14 19.50 15.46 -0.06
N LYS A 15 19.56 15.87 1.21
CA LYS A 15 18.39 15.92 2.10
C LYS A 15 17.24 16.74 1.53
N ARG A 16 17.53 17.89 0.89
CA ARG A 16 16.51 18.72 0.23
C ARG A 16 15.90 18.04 -1.00
N ILE A 17 16.71 17.30 -1.76
CA ILE A 17 16.24 16.54 -2.92
C ILE A 17 15.33 15.40 -2.45
N ASP A 18 15.75 14.64 -1.44
CA ASP A 18 14.95 13.53 -0.89
C ASP A 18 13.59 14.03 -0.39
N GLN A 19 13.57 15.15 0.37
CA GLN A 19 12.31 15.77 0.80
C GLN A 19 11.38 16.18 -0.36
N LYS A 20 11.94 16.60 -1.49
CA LYS A 20 11.14 16.91 -2.69
C LYS A 20 10.62 15.64 -3.34
N ILE A 21 11.45 14.60 -3.43
CA ILE A 21 11.05 13.29 -3.95
C ILE A 21 9.92 12.70 -3.11
N ASP A 22 10.02 12.76 -1.79
CA ASP A 22 9.00 12.27 -0.87
C ASP A 22 7.66 12.98 -1.09
N LYS A 23 7.67 14.31 -1.17
CA LYS A 23 6.45 15.09 -1.45
C LYS A 23 5.84 14.75 -2.82
N LEU A 24 6.67 14.57 -3.84
CA LEU A 24 6.21 14.15 -5.16
C LEU A 24 5.64 12.72 -5.11
N ASN A 25 6.22 11.84 -4.30
CA ASN A 25 5.70 10.51 -4.11
C ASN A 25 4.35 10.51 -3.39
N ASP A 26 4.17 11.34 -2.36
CA ASP A 26 2.87 11.50 -1.68
C ASP A 26 1.79 11.97 -2.66
N GLN A 27 2.11 12.93 -3.54
CA GLN A 27 1.19 13.36 -4.61
C GLN A 27 0.83 12.23 -5.58
N LYS A 28 1.80 11.39 -5.96
CA LYS A 28 1.53 10.20 -6.78
C LYS A 28 0.60 9.21 -6.07
N ILE A 29 0.79 8.98 -4.77
CA ILE A 29 -0.08 8.09 -3.98
C ILE A 29 -1.51 8.63 -3.95
N ILE A 30 -1.69 9.92 -3.67
CA ILE A 30 -3.01 10.57 -3.65
C ILE A 30 -3.68 10.42 -5.01
N ALA A 31 -3.02 10.84 -6.10
CA ALA A 31 -3.59 10.77 -7.44
C ALA A 31 -3.94 9.34 -7.86
N PHE A 32 -3.12 8.36 -7.45
CA PHE A 32 -3.40 6.95 -7.69
C PHE A 32 -4.66 6.48 -6.94
N PHE A 33 -4.79 6.82 -5.66
CA PHE A 33 -5.96 6.41 -4.87
C PHE A 33 -7.25 7.15 -5.28
N GLU A 34 -7.15 8.42 -5.67
CA GLU A 34 -8.25 9.17 -6.29
C GLU A 34 -8.71 8.51 -7.59
N SER A 35 -7.77 8.10 -8.47
CA SER A 35 -8.11 7.42 -9.72
C SER A 35 -8.81 6.07 -9.52
N LEU A 36 -8.64 5.46 -8.35
CA LEU A 36 -9.30 4.22 -7.93
C LEU A 36 -10.60 4.46 -7.15
N GLY A 37 -10.99 5.72 -6.92
CA GLY A 37 -12.16 6.10 -6.12
C GLY A 37 -12.02 5.78 -4.63
N LEU A 38 -10.81 5.51 -4.14
CA LEU A 38 -10.58 5.09 -2.74
C LEU A 38 -10.71 6.25 -1.76
N THR A 39 -10.40 7.48 -2.18
CA THR A 39 -10.45 8.67 -1.34
C THR A 39 -11.87 9.14 -1.03
N GLU A 40 -12.86 8.66 -1.79
CA GLU A 40 -14.28 9.00 -1.64
C GLU A 40 -15.01 8.01 -0.71
N ARG A 41 -14.36 6.89 -0.36
CA ARG A 41 -14.96 5.81 0.42
C ARG A 41 -14.79 6.03 1.92
N GLU A 42 -15.86 5.82 2.67
CA GLU A 42 -15.87 5.97 4.13
C GLU A 42 -15.01 4.92 4.87
N ASP A 43 -14.80 3.74 4.28
CA ASP A 43 -14.01 2.67 4.89
C ASP A 43 -12.49 2.85 4.73
N ILE A 44 -12.07 3.83 3.93
CA ILE A 44 -10.67 4.15 3.69
C ILE A 44 -10.26 5.31 4.60
N PRO A 45 -9.15 5.19 5.35
CA PRO A 45 -8.69 6.30 6.19
C PRO A 45 -8.35 7.53 5.35
N PRO A 46 -8.48 8.75 5.89
CA PRO A 46 -8.12 9.96 5.18
C PRO A 46 -6.66 9.99 4.72
N ALA A 47 -6.36 10.75 3.67
CA ALA A 47 -5.00 10.89 3.14
C ALA A 47 -3.98 11.34 4.18
N ALA A 48 -4.39 12.20 5.12
CA ALA A 48 -3.54 12.63 6.22
C ALA A 48 -3.03 11.48 7.10
N ASP A 49 -3.71 10.33 7.13
CA ASP A 49 -3.36 9.19 7.98
C ASP A 49 -2.58 8.14 7.21
N PHE A 50 -3.04 7.70 6.03
CA PHE A 50 -2.29 6.69 5.28
C PHE A 50 -0.95 7.18 4.74
N LEU A 51 -0.78 8.48 4.53
CA LEU A 51 0.52 9.05 4.12
C LEU A 51 1.56 9.03 5.25
N LYS A 52 1.17 8.77 6.50
CA LYS A 52 2.12 8.56 7.61
C LYS A 52 2.69 7.14 7.62
N TRP A 53 2.08 6.19 6.91
CA TRP A 53 2.53 4.80 6.89
C TRP A 53 3.82 4.65 6.11
N GLU A 54 4.76 3.86 6.64
CA GLU A 54 6.02 3.58 5.94
C GLU A 54 5.79 2.86 4.62
N THR A 55 4.85 1.90 4.61
CA THR A 55 4.40 1.20 3.41
C THR A 55 2.90 0.98 3.50
N ILE A 56 2.19 1.37 2.45
CA ILE A 56 0.76 1.16 2.31
C ILE A 56 0.55 -0.20 1.65
N LEU A 57 -0.15 -1.09 2.35
CA LEU A 57 -0.59 -2.37 1.81
C LEU A 57 -1.91 -2.19 1.09
N VAL A 58 -1.92 -2.40 -0.21
CA VAL A 58 -3.11 -2.41 -1.07
C VAL A 58 -3.56 -3.85 -1.28
N VAL A 59 -4.73 -4.19 -0.74
CA VAL A 59 -5.37 -5.49 -0.90
C VAL A 59 -6.32 -5.42 -2.09
N VAL A 60 -6.10 -6.28 -3.09
CA VAL A 60 -6.88 -6.31 -4.33
C VAL A 60 -7.70 -7.59 -4.44
N PRO A 61 -8.93 -7.54 -4.98
CA PRO A 61 -9.85 -8.67 -4.93
C PRO A 61 -9.54 -9.78 -5.95
N ASN A 62 -8.82 -9.49 -7.04
CA ASN A 62 -8.49 -10.51 -8.03
C ASN A 62 -7.13 -10.27 -8.71
N ARG A 63 -6.64 -11.29 -9.41
CA ARG A 63 -5.35 -11.25 -10.11
C ARG A 63 -5.35 -10.29 -11.31
N HIS A 64 -6.49 -10.10 -11.97
CA HIS A 64 -6.59 -9.20 -13.13
C HIS A 64 -6.31 -7.74 -12.71
N ILE A 65 -7.01 -7.26 -11.68
CA ILE A 65 -6.77 -5.96 -11.06
C ILE A 65 -5.33 -5.90 -10.51
N SER A 66 -4.85 -6.96 -9.87
CA SER A 66 -3.46 -7.00 -9.41
C SER A 66 -2.45 -6.80 -10.53
N HIS A 67 -2.70 -7.34 -11.73
CA HIS A 67 -1.81 -7.19 -12.87
C HIS A 67 -1.84 -5.78 -13.45
N GLU A 68 -3.03 -5.18 -13.54
CA GLU A 68 -3.21 -3.80 -13.97
C GLU A 68 -2.48 -2.83 -13.03
N LEU A 69 -2.67 -3.01 -11.72
CA LEU A 69 -2.05 -2.13 -10.71
C LEU A 69 -0.56 -2.39 -10.50
N LYS A 70 -0.05 -3.55 -10.91
CA LYS A 70 1.37 -3.92 -10.74
C LYS A 70 2.32 -2.93 -11.40
N TYR A 71 1.92 -2.30 -12.50
CA TYR A 71 2.73 -1.30 -13.19
C TYR A 71 3.04 -0.09 -12.28
N TYR A 72 2.04 0.36 -11.51
CA TYR A 72 2.19 1.51 -10.62
C TYR A 72 3.06 1.22 -9.39
N LYS A 73 3.18 -0.05 -8.97
CA LYS A 73 4.10 -0.47 -7.90
C LYS A 73 5.55 -0.02 -8.15
N TYR A 74 5.98 0.03 -9.41
CA TYR A 74 7.35 0.43 -9.75
C TYR A 74 7.51 1.95 -9.93
N SER A 75 6.40 2.66 -10.12
CA SER A 75 6.39 4.10 -10.38
C SER A 75 6.09 4.95 -9.14
N ILE A 76 5.51 4.31 -8.11
CA ILE A 76 5.10 4.91 -6.84
C ILE A 76 5.78 4.11 -5.71
N ALA A 77 6.63 4.79 -4.95
CA ALA A 77 7.26 4.18 -3.79
C ALA A 77 6.24 3.97 -2.67
N ARG A 78 6.58 3.09 -1.71
CA ARG A 78 5.79 2.79 -0.51
C ARG A 78 4.47 2.06 -0.76
N LEU A 79 4.24 1.52 -1.96
CA LEU A 79 3.08 0.64 -2.23
C LEU A 79 3.48 -0.83 -2.23
N SER A 80 2.74 -1.62 -1.45
CA SER A 80 2.78 -3.09 -1.47
C SER A 80 1.42 -3.62 -1.89
N PHE A 81 1.39 -4.74 -2.62
CA PHE A 81 0.15 -5.31 -3.14
C PHE A 81 0.00 -6.76 -2.69
N VAL A 82 -1.21 -7.12 -2.25
CA VAL A 82 -1.60 -8.49 -1.93
C VAL A 82 -2.94 -8.79 -2.59
N THR A 83 -3.05 -9.94 -3.25
CA THR A 83 -4.33 -10.41 -3.79
C THR A 83 -5.09 -11.19 -2.72
N ASN A 84 -6.31 -10.76 -2.39
CA ASN A 84 -7.25 -11.48 -1.55
C ASN A 84 -8.52 -11.79 -2.35
N PRO A 85 -8.70 -13.01 -2.88
CA PRO A 85 -9.90 -13.41 -3.60
C PRO A 85 -11.21 -13.30 -2.81
N ASN A 86 -11.13 -13.21 -1.49
CA ASN A 86 -12.30 -13.04 -0.62
C ASN A 86 -12.70 -11.57 -0.44
N ALA A 87 -11.84 -10.63 -0.85
CA ALA A 87 -12.16 -9.21 -0.79
C ALA A 87 -13.20 -8.86 -1.86
N LYS A 88 -14.23 -8.10 -1.48
CA LYS A 88 -15.22 -7.58 -2.45
C LYS A 88 -14.65 -6.41 -3.26
N GLU A 89 -13.85 -5.58 -2.60
CA GLU A 89 -13.31 -4.35 -3.16
C GLU A 89 -11.84 -4.20 -2.79
N ILE A 90 -11.20 -3.14 -3.28
CA ILE A 90 -9.83 -2.80 -2.88
C ILE A 90 -9.86 -2.20 -1.48
N HIS A 91 -8.94 -2.59 -0.61
CA HIS A 91 -8.74 -1.99 0.71
C HIS A 91 -7.28 -1.61 0.92
N ILE A 92 -7.03 -0.68 1.84
CA ILE A 92 -5.67 -0.27 2.22
C ILE A 92 -5.44 -0.45 3.71
N PHE A 93 -4.21 -0.84 4.07
CA PHE A 93 -3.80 -1.04 5.47
C PHE A 93 -2.35 -0.58 5.67
N ASP A 94 -1.97 -0.34 6.93
CA ASP A 94 -0.55 -0.21 7.28
C ASP A 94 0.14 -1.57 7.14
N PHE A 95 1.13 -1.65 6.27
CA PHE A 95 1.89 -2.87 6.06
C PHE A 95 2.63 -3.32 7.33
N LYS A 96 3.07 -2.38 8.18
CA LYS A 96 3.75 -2.71 9.44
C LYS A 96 2.80 -3.40 10.41
N GLU A 97 1.58 -2.89 10.54
CA GLU A 97 0.54 -3.51 11.35
C GLU A 97 0.18 -4.90 10.81
N TRP A 98 -0.04 -5.00 9.50
CA TRP A 98 -0.28 -6.27 8.82
C TRP A 98 0.83 -7.30 9.09
N ASN A 99 2.09 -6.88 8.95
CA ASN A 99 3.24 -7.75 9.18
C ASN A 99 3.31 -8.18 10.65
N ASN A 100 3.07 -7.28 11.60
CA ASN A 100 3.04 -7.64 13.03
C ASN A 100 1.97 -8.69 13.34
N ILE A 101 0.80 -8.59 12.72
CA ILE A 101 -0.30 -9.56 12.90
C ILE A 101 0.04 -10.90 12.24
N THR A 102 0.73 -10.91 11.09
CA THR A 102 0.95 -12.12 10.29
C THR A 102 2.29 -12.82 10.52
N ARG A 103 3.28 -12.16 11.12
CA ARG A 103 4.68 -12.64 11.24
C ARG A 103 4.81 -14.04 11.82
N ASN A 104 4.00 -14.39 12.81
CA ASN A 104 4.05 -15.69 13.50
C ASN A 104 2.91 -16.63 13.10
N LYS A 105 2.18 -16.32 12.01
CA LYS A 105 1.05 -17.11 11.53
C LYS A 105 1.47 -18.03 10.38
N THR A 106 0.92 -19.24 10.36
CA THR A 106 1.08 -20.14 9.21
C THR A 106 0.34 -19.60 7.99
N GLN A 107 0.68 -20.08 6.79
CA GLN A 107 -0.05 -19.70 5.58
C GLN A 107 -1.56 -19.97 5.67
N PHE A 108 -1.95 -21.06 6.35
CA PHE A 108 -3.35 -21.38 6.60
C PHE A 108 -4.03 -20.33 7.50
N GLN A 109 -3.38 -19.96 8.61
CA GLN A 109 -3.88 -18.93 9.52
C GLN A 109 -3.97 -17.55 8.86
N VAL A 110 -3.02 -17.22 7.98
CA VAL A 110 -3.07 -15.97 7.19
C VAL A 110 -4.24 -15.99 6.20
N ARG A 111 -4.50 -17.13 5.54
CA ARG A 111 -5.68 -17.27 4.66
C ARG A 111 -7.00 -17.11 5.41
N GLU A 112 -7.12 -17.73 6.58
CA GLU A 112 -8.31 -17.58 7.42
C GLU A 112 -8.50 -16.13 7.89
N LEU A 113 -7.41 -15.46 8.23
CA LEU A 113 -7.43 -14.05 8.62
C LEU A 113 -7.84 -13.12 7.46
N LEU A 114 -7.36 -13.38 6.24
CA LEU A 114 -7.79 -12.68 5.02
C LEU A 114 -9.27 -12.93 4.69
N LYS A 115 -9.77 -14.13 4.99
CA LYS A 115 -11.17 -14.51 4.76
C LYS A 115 -12.15 -13.83 5.72
N ASN A 116 -11.70 -13.49 6.93
CA ASN A 116 -12.60 -13.01 7.99
C ASN A 116 -12.45 -11.52 8.32
N ASN A 117 -11.28 -10.89 8.08
CA ASN A 117 -10.99 -9.56 8.65
C ASN A 117 -10.50 -8.49 7.66
N PHE A 118 -9.88 -8.85 6.54
CA PHE A 118 -9.24 -7.88 5.62
C PHE A 118 -9.95 -7.87 4.26
N GLY A 119 -11.23 -7.50 4.29
CA GLY A 119 -12.13 -7.43 3.13
C GLY A 119 -13.02 -8.68 2.90
N GLY A 120 -12.88 -9.74 3.70
CA GLY A 120 -13.81 -10.88 3.65
C GLY A 120 -15.22 -10.48 4.10
N VAL A 121 -16.32 -10.87 3.43
CA VAL A 121 -16.74 -12.23 3.04
C VAL A 121 -17.50 -12.25 1.69
N ARG A 122 -17.19 -13.20 0.78
CA ARG A 122 -18.20 -13.78 -0.13
C ARG A 122 -18.60 -15.17 0.40
N ASN A 123 -19.87 -15.34 0.77
CA ASN A 123 -20.41 -16.64 1.17
C ASN A 123 -20.34 -17.62 -0.01
N HIS A 124 -20.28 -18.91 0.29
CA HIS A 124 -20.19 -19.97 -0.71
C HIS A 124 -21.34 -19.95 -1.74
N GLU A 125 -22.46 -19.32 -1.39
CA GLU A 125 -23.65 -19.15 -2.24
C GLU A 125 -23.44 -18.20 -3.44
N GLU A 126 -22.54 -17.20 -3.37
CA GLU A 126 -22.28 -16.30 -4.51
C GLU A 126 -21.45 -16.94 -5.63
N ARG A 127 -20.94 -18.18 -5.45
CA ARG A 127 -20.25 -18.93 -6.52
C ARG A 127 -21.18 -19.80 -7.37
N LEU A 128 -22.48 -19.83 -7.06
CA LEU A 128 -23.49 -20.64 -7.75
C LEU A 128 -24.45 -19.84 -8.64
N ASN A 129 -24.24 -18.52 -8.78
CA ASN A 129 -24.99 -17.66 -9.70
C ASN A 129 -24.10 -17.11 -10.82
#